data_AF-A0A7X8G2I5-F1
#
_entry.id   AF-A0A7X8G2I5-F1
#
_cell.length_a   1.000
_cell.length_b   1.000
_cell.length_c   1.000
_cell.angle_alpha   90.00
_cell.angle_beta   90.00
_cell.angle_gamma   90.00
#
_symmetry.space_group_name_H-M   'P 1'
#
loop_
_entity.id
_entity.type
_entity.pdbx_description
1 polymer ?
#
loop_
_entity_poly.entity_id
_entity_poly.type
_entity_poly.pdbx_seq_one_letter_code
_entity_poly.pdbx_strand_id
1 'polypeptide(L)'
;MDKPIVYDLHVLKEFCIEMFIKAGVDQKDAEIISDTLMFAELRNVQSHGIVRLPTYIARMEKGLVNQNADMKFLQNNAAAVAVLDADNGMGQVAGHKAMERAMEIAKLYGIGMVAVKDSNHFGVASYYSMLALKEDMIGLVMTNASPAIAPFGTKTPLLGTNPLTVAVPAKNCSPIVLDMSMSTVARGKIRMSALQNKEIPLDWGLDVNGVPTSDPEEALKGSLVPIGGVKGSGLSLIIDLMTGILTGTSMTGEVKNITDMSGPSKTSHVFIAINI
;
A
#
# COMPACT_ATOMS: atom_id res chain seq x y z
N MET A 1 23.66 21.94 -0.04
CA MET A 1 23.18 20.55 0.12
C MET A 1 24.39 19.67 0.11
N ASP A 2 24.59 18.87 1.14
CA ASP A 2 25.67 17.88 1.17
C ASP A 2 25.51 16.88 0.02
N LYS A 3 26.63 16.33 -0.46
CA LYS A 3 26.60 15.29 -1.50
C LYS A 3 25.78 14.10 -1.00
N PRO A 4 24.91 13.51 -1.84
CA PRO A 4 24.16 12.33 -1.45
C PRO A 4 25.14 11.18 -1.14
N ILE A 5 24.90 10.49 -0.02
CA ILE A 5 25.59 9.25 0.29
C ILE A 5 24.95 8.14 -0.55
N VAL A 6 25.75 7.41 -1.30
CA VAL A 6 25.31 6.32 -2.17
C VAL A 6 25.64 4.99 -1.50
N TYR A 7 24.65 4.11 -1.45
CA TYR A 7 24.81 2.75 -0.93
C TYR A 7 24.56 1.73 -2.04
N ASP A 8 25.28 0.62 -1.98
CA ASP A 8 24.96 -0.54 -2.81
C ASP A 8 23.63 -1.16 -2.37
N LEU A 9 22.78 -1.53 -3.34
CA LEU A 9 21.43 -2.00 -3.07
C LEU A 9 21.44 -3.34 -2.31
N HIS A 10 22.41 -4.22 -2.59
CA HIS A 10 22.49 -5.52 -1.93
C HIS A 10 22.88 -5.35 -0.46
N VAL A 11 23.91 -4.54 -0.18
CA VAL A 11 24.31 -4.19 1.20
C VAL A 11 23.15 -3.59 1.98
N LEU A 12 22.37 -2.72 1.32
CA LEU A 12 21.23 -2.07 1.94
C LEU A 12 20.07 -3.03 2.20
N LYS A 13 19.83 -3.98 1.30
CA LYS A 13 18.87 -5.06 1.48
C LYS A 13 19.26 -5.96 2.66
N GLU A 14 20.51 -6.39 2.73
CA GLU A 14 21.03 -7.22 3.82
C GLU A 14 20.87 -6.53 5.18
N PHE A 15 21.22 -5.24 5.25
CA PHE A 15 20.98 -4.44 6.44
C PHE A 15 19.50 -4.44 6.86
N CYS A 16 18.56 -4.23 5.93
CA CYS A 16 17.13 -4.29 6.24
C CYS A 16 16.70 -5.68 6.74
N ILE A 17 17.18 -6.75 6.11
CA ILE A 17 16.88 -8.14 6.51
C ILE A 17 17.34 -8.37 7.95
N GLU A 18 18.59 -8.01 8.28
CA GLU A 18 19.13 -8.16 9.63
C GLU A 18 18.30 -7.39 10.67
N MET A 19 17.85 -6.19 10.32
CA MET A 19 17.03 -5.38 11.24
C MET A 19 15.66 -6.01 11.50
N PHE A 20 15.00 -6.57 10.47
CA PHE A 20 13.73 -7.26 10.66
C PHE A 20 13.87 -8.57 11.44
N ILE A 21 14.95 -9.32 11.22
CA ILE A 21 15.24 -10.53 12.01
C ILE A 21 15.47 -10.18 13.48
N LYS A 22 16.25 -9.12 13.75
CA LYS A 22 16.43 -8.60 15.12
C LYS A 22 15.13 -8.12 15.74
N ALA A 23 14.20 -7.62 14.92
CA ALA A 23 12.85 -7.24 15.34
C ALA A 23 11.89 -8.45 15.44
N GLY A 24 12.36 -9.70 15.34
CA GLY A 24 11.58 -10.90 15.60
C GLY A 24 10.81 -11.48 14.41
N VAL A 25 11.07 -10.99 13.20
CA VAL A 25 10.51 -11.50 11.95
C VAL A 25 11.33 -12.69 11.45
N ASP A 26 10.68 -13.72 10.89
CA ASP A 26 11.40 -14.84 10.29
C ASP A 26 12.21 -14.43 9.04
N GLN A 27 13.21 -15.24 8.67
CA GLN A 27 14.11 -14.96 7.56
C GLN A 27 13.38 -14.73 6.23
N LYS A 28 12.38 -15.55 5.91
CA LYS A 28 11.68 -15.53 4.62
C LYS A 28 10.81 -14.28 4.50
N ASP A 29 10.11 -13.95 5.58
CA ASP A 29 9.27 -12.76 5.66
C ASP A 29 10.13 -11.49 5.68
N ALA A 30 11.28 -11.50 6.36
CA ALA A 30 12.24 -10.39 6.35
C ALA A 30 12.82 -10.12 4.95
N GLU A 31 13.09 -11.15 4.16
CA GLU A 31 13.50 -11.05 2.76
C GLU A 31 12.41 -10.38 1.90
N ILE A 32 11.15 -10.84 2.01
CA ILE A 32 10.02 -10.26 1.28
C ILE A 32 9.87 -8.78 1.63
N ILE A 33 9.84 -8.44 2.93
CA ILE A 33 9.67 -7.05 3.37
C ILE A 33 10.82 -6.20 2.81
N SER A 34 12.06 -6.64 2.93
CA SER A 34 13.24 -5.89 2.46
C SER A 34 13.27 -5.72 0.94
N ASP A 35 12.83 -6.74 0.19
CA ASP A 35 12.67 -6.65 -1.27
C ASP A 35 11.69 -5.56 -1.69
N THR A 36 10.57 -5.42 -0.97
CA THR A 36 9.61 -4.34 -1.26
C THR A 36 10.20 -2.95 -1.02
N LEU A 37 11.07 -2.81 0.00
CA LEU A 37 11.75 -1.54 0.27
C LEU A 37 12.73 -1.19 -0.85
N MET A 38 13.53 -2.17 -1.27
CA MET A 38 14.48 -1.98 -2.38
C MET A 38 13.76 -1.67 -3.69
N PHE A 39 12.63 -2.35 -3.94
CA PHE A 39 11.79 -2.08 -5.10
C PHE A 39 11.30 -0.62 -5.13
N ALA A 40 10.94 -0.07 -3.98
CA ALA A 40 10.53 1.32 -3.84
C ALA A 40 11.69 2.30 -4.12
N GLU A 41 12.88 2.02 -3.58
CA GLU A 41 14.08 2.83 -3.82
C GLU A 41 14.44 2.88 -5.31
N LEU A 42 14.50 1.71 -5.96
CA LEU A 42 14.82 1.59 -7.39
C LEU A 42 13.84 2.31 -8.32
N ARG A 43 12.62 2.57 -7.86
CA ARG A 43 11.56 3.24 -8.63
C ARG A 43 11.31 4.68 -8.20
N ASN A 44 12.18 5.23 -7.35
CA ASN A 44 12.06 6.58 -6.81
C ASN A 44 10.72 6.81 -6.08
N VAL A 45 10.18 5.75 -5.47
CA VAL A 45 8.99 5.80 -4.60
C VAL A 45 9.49 5.84 -3.14
N GLN A 46 10.42 6.76 -2.87
CA GLN A 46 11.17 6.84 -1.61
C GLN A 46 10.28 6.95 -0.37
N SER A 47 9.07 7.51 -0.52
CA SER A 47 8.06 7.59 0.54
C SER A 47 7.57 6.22 1.06
N HIS A 48 7.88 5.13 0.36
CA HIS A 48 7.54 3.75 0.71
C HIS A 48 8.78 2.83 0.79
N GLY A 49 9.98 3.38 0.60
CA GLY A 49 11.26 2.68 0.74
C GLY A 49 11.77 2.67 2.18
N ILE A 50 13.09 2.77 2.34
CA ILE A 50 13.81 2.56 3.60
C ILE A 50 13.41 3.56 4.68
N VAL A 51 12.90 4.73 4.30
CA VAL A 51 12.31 5.70 5.22
C VAL A 51 11.24 5.08 6.14
N ARG A 52 10.63 3.95 5.74
CA ARG A 52 9.63 3.23 6.53
C ARG A 52 10.20 2.21 7.51
N LEU A 53 11.45 1.78 7.35
CA LEU A 53 12.08 0.76 8.18
C LEU A 53 11.94 1.08 9.69
N PRO A 54 12.28 2.30 10.18
CA PRO A 54 12.14 2.60 11.61
C PRO A 54 10.68 2.56 12.09
N THR A 55 9.72 2.94 11.23
CA THR A 55 8.31 2.92 11.60
C THR A 55 7.78 1.49 11.69
N TYR A 56 8.17 0.61 10.77
CA TYR A 56 7.77 -0.80 10.83
C TYR A 56 8.31 -1.49 12.08
N ILE A 57 9.60 -1.33 12.38
CA ILE A 57 10.22 -1.89 13.58
C ILE A 57 9.53 -1.37 14.84
N ALA A 58 9.31 -0.05 14.96
CA ALA A 58 8.65 0.51 16.13
C ALA A 58 7.21 0.00 16.34
N ARG A 59 6.48 -0.30 15.25
CA ARG A 59 5.15 -0.92 15.33
C ARG A 59 5.22 -2.38 15.78
N MET A 60 6.20 -3.12 15.27
CA MET A 60 6.47 -4.51 15.66
C MET A 60 6.83 -4.58 17.15
N GLU A 61 7.74 -3.75 17.63
CA GLU A 61 8.17 -3.70 19.05
C GLU A 61 7.02 -3.37 20.01
N LYS A 62 6.05 -2.58 19.54
CA LYS A 62 4.83 -2.24 20.30
C LYS A 62 3.71 -3.29 20.19
N GLY A 63 3.94 -4.40 19.49
CA GLY A 63 2.93 -5.44 19.27
C GLY A 63 1.74 -4.98 18.41
N LEU A 64 1.90 -3.90 17.64
CA LEU A 64 0.86 -3.39 16.74
C LEU A 64 0.82 -4.15 15.41
N VAL A 65 1.89 -4.89 15.12
CA VAL A 65 2.00 -5.84 14.00
C VAL A 65 2.46 -7.17 14.59
N ASN A 66 1.80 -8.26 14.21
CA ASN A 66 2.24 -9.60 14.56
C ASN A 66 3.45 -9.98 13.68
N GLN A 67 4.62 -10.09 14.31
CA GLN A 67 5.88 -10.43 13.64
C GLN A 67 5.93 -11.90 13.18
N ASN A 68 5.11 -12.76 13.79
CA ASN A 68 5.06 -14.21 13.56
C ASN A 68 3.61 -14.63 13.24
N ALA A 69 3.00 -13.93 12.30
CA ALA A 69 1.59 -14.08 11.95
C ALA A 69 1.28 -15.45 11.33
N ASP A 70 0.28 -16.15 11.88
CA ASP A 70 -0.21 -17.42 11.35
C ASP A 70 -1.27 -17.16 10.27
N MET A 71 -0.80 -16.73 9.09
CA MET A 71 -1.65 -16.33 7.99
C MET A 71 -2.38 -17.54 7.37
N LYS A 72 -3.71 -17.47 7.29
CA LYS A 72 -4.56 -18.60 6.86
C LYS A 72 -5.51 -18.23 5.74
N PHE A 73 -5.54 -19.06 4.70
CA PHE A 73 -6.62 -19.02 3.73
C PHE A 73 -7.89 -19.59 4.36
N LEU A 74 -8.92 -18.76 4.42
CA LEU A 74 -10.21 -19.15 4.94
C LEU A 74 -10.92 -20.04 3.94
N GLN A 75 -11.53 -21.11 4.45
CA GLN A 75 -12.30 -22.02 3.61
C GLN A 75 -13.53 -21.30 3.05
N ASN A 76 -13.65 -21.30 1.73
CA ASN A 76 -14.84 -20.87 1.03
C ASN A 76 -15.18 -21.89 -0.07
N ASN A 77 -16.42 -21.86 -0.57
CA ASN A 77 -16.86 -22.74 -1.67
C ASN A 77 -16.65 -22.10 -3.05
N ALA A 78 -15.77 -21.08 -3.16
CA ALA A 78 -15.55 -20.36 -4.40
C ALA A 78 -14.34 -20.93 -5.16
N ALA A 79 -14.52 -21.21 -6.45
CA ALA A 79 -13.45 -21.77 -7.27
C ALA A 79 -12.35 -20.74 -7.60
N ALA A 80 -12.75 -19.51 -7.94
CA ALA A 80 -11.84 -18.46 -8.43
C ALA A 80 -11.51 -17.39 -7.36
N VAL A 81 -11.94 -17.57 -6.11
CA VAL A 81 -11.83 -16.54 -5.07
C VAL A 81 -11.34 -17.15 -3.76
N ALA A 82 -10.38 -16.50 -3.09
CA ALA A 82 -9.96 -16.86 -1.74
C ALA A 82 -9.96 -15.63 -0.81
N VAL A 83 -10.00 -15.89 0.50
CA VAL A 83 -9.79 -14.86 1.53
C VAL A 83 -8.63 -15.30 2.41
N LEU A 84 -7.65 -14.41 2.61
CA LEU A 84 -6.52 -14.60 3.50
C LEU A 84 -6.74 -13.78 4.78
N ASP A 85 -6.75 -14.45 5.93
CA ASP A 85 -6.57 -13.77 7.22
C ASP A 85 -5.08 -13.54 7.44
N ALA A 86 -4.66 -12.28 7.54
CA ALA A 86 -3.27 -11.90 7.72
C ALA A 86 -2.82 -11.95 9.19
N ASP A 87 -3.72 -12.23 10.14
CA ASP A 87 -3.40 -12.34 11.57
C ASP A 87 -2.61 -11.13 12.11
N ASN A 88 -3.02 -9.92 11.69
CA ASN A 88 -2.34 -8.65 11.98
C ASN A 88 -0.86 -8.62 11.57
N GLY A 89 -0.46 -9.44 10.61
CA GLY A 89 0.89 -9.52 10.10
C GLY A 89 1.30 -8.34 9.23
N MET A 90 2.54 -8.40 8.75
CA MET A 90 3.06 -7.40 7.81
C MET A 90 2.34 -7.50 6.46
N GLY A 91 1.84 -6.36 5.97
CA GLY A 91 1.09 -6.31 4.73
C GLY A 91 1.91 -6.73 3.51
N GLN A 92 3.23 -6.57 3.57
CA GLN A 92 4.11 -7.03 2.50
C GLN A 92 4.13 -8.53 2.33
N VAL A 93 4.19 -9.25 3.45
CA VAL A 93 4.14 -10.70 3.47
C VAL A 93 2.76 -11.18 3.03
N ALA A 94 1.70 -10.59 3.59
CA ALA A 94 0.33 -10.95 3.25
C ALA A 94 0.03 -10.71 1.77
N GLY A 95 0.51 -9.58 1.21
CA GLY A 95 0.32 -9.25 -0.20
C GLY A 95 1.09 -10.16 -1.15
N HIS A 96 2.31 -10.58 -0.78
CA HIS A 96 3.07 -11.56 -1.56
C HIS A 96 2.33 -12.90 -1.62
N LYS A 97 1.96 -13.45 -0.45
CA LYS A 97 1.22 -14.72 -0.35
C LYS A 97 -0.12 -14.67 -1.08
N ALA A 98 -0.83 -13.54 -1.00
CA ALA A 98 -2.12 -13.37 -1.66
C ALA A 98 -2.01 -13.33 -3.18
N MET A 99 -1.02 -12.61 -3.74
CA MET A 99 -0.82 -12.59 -5.19
C MET A 99 -0.32 -13.95 -5.72
N GLU A 100 0.58 -14.64 -5.01
CA GLU A 100 0.97 -16.01 -5.35
C GLU A 100 -0.25 -16.92 -5.46
N ARG A 101 -1.13 -16.88 -4.46
CA ARG A 101 -2.37 -17.65 -4.48
C ARG A 101 -3.33 -17.23 -5.60
N ALA A 102 -3.42 -15.93 -5.90
CA ALA A 102 -4.24 -15.43 -7.01
C ALA A 102 -3.75 -16.01 -8.35
N MET A 103 -2.44 -16.03 -8.59
CA MET A 103 -1.84 -16.61 -9.79
C MET A 103 -2.10 -18.12 -9.88
N GLU A 104 -1.94 -18.87 -8.78
CA GLU A 104 -2.26 -20.31 -8.74
C GLU A 104 -3.70 -20.59 -9.15
N ILE A 105 -4.65 -19.82 -8.62
CA ILE A 105 -6.07 -19.94 -8.96
C ILE A 105 -6.32 -19.56 -10.43
N ALA A 106 -5.69 -18.49 -10.92
CA ALA A 106 -5.82 -18.04 -12.31
C ALA A 106 -5.33 -19.08 -13.32
N LYS A 107 -4.28 -19.85 -13.01
CA LYS A 107 -3.82 -20.97 -13.86
C LYS A 107 -4.90 -22.02 -14.08
N LEU A 108 -5.77 -22.25 -13.08
CA LEU A 108 -6.81 -23.27 -13.13
C LEU A 108 -8.12 -22.76 -13.74
N TYR A 109 -8.49 -21.51 -13.47
CA TYR A 109 -9.83 -20.98 -13.76
C TYR A 109 -9.84 -19.75 -14.67
N GLY A 110 -8.68 -19.32 -15.18
CA GLY A 110 -8.52 -18.12 -16.02
C GLY A 110 -8.42 -16.82 -15.22
N ILE A 111 -9.00 -16.77 -14.02
CA ILE A 111 -8.92 -15.64 -13.10
C ILE A 111 -8.82 -16.14 -11.66
N GLY A 112 -8.02 -15.46 -10.84
CA GLY A 112 -7.95 -15.68 -9.41
C GLY A 112 -8.03 -14.35 -8.66
N MET A 113 -8.87 -14.29 -7.63
CA MET A 113 -9.00 -13.13 -6.76
C MET A 113 -8.76 -13.53 -5.30
N VAL A 114 -7.90 -12.80 -4.61
CA VAL A 114 -7.65 -13.00 -3.18
C VAL A 114 -7.87 -11.70 -2.44
N ALA A 115 -8.81 -11.72 -1.49
CA ALA A 115 -8.99 -10.63 -0.54
C ALA A 115 -8.17 -10.91 0.72
N VAL A 116 -7.54 -9.88 1.31
CA VAL A 116 -6.73 -10.01 2.52
C VAL A 116 -7.35 -9.17 3.63
N LYS A 117 -7.64 -9.80 4.76
CA LYS A 117 -8.21 -9.18 5.95
C LYS A 117 -7.21 -9.03 7.08
N ASP A 118 -7.44 -8.07 7.97
CA ASP A 118 -6.67 -7.81 9.20
C ASP A 118 -5.16 -7.70 8.94
N SER A 119 -4.80 -6.90 7.94
CA SER A 119 -3.41 -6.67 7.51
C SER A 119 -2.86 -5.33 8.02
N ASN A 120 -1.64 -5.00 7.60
CA ASN A 120 -0.97 -3.71 7.80
C ASN A 120 -0.50 -3.08 6.48
N HIS A 121 0.13 -1.90 6.57
CA HIS A 121 0.66 -1.19 5.41
C HIS A 121 1.64 -2.08 4.60
N PHE A 122 1.39 -2.21 3.30
CA PHE A 122 2.12 -3.14 2.42
C PHE A 122 3.13 -2.48 1.47
N GLY A 123 3.57 -1.25 1.73
CA GLY A 123 4.55 -0.58 0.85
C GLY A 123 3.99 -0.23 -0.54
N VAL A 124 4.79 -0.46 -1.58
CA VAL A 124 4.46 -0.07 -2.97
C VAL A 124 3.54 -1.12 -3.60
N ALA A 125 2.33 -0.72 -3.96
CA ALA A 125 1.31 -1.65 -4.48
C ALA A 125 1.75 -2.37 -5.77
N SER A 126 2.44 -1.67 -6.67
CA SER A 126 2.91 -2.27 -7.93
C SER A 126 3.91 -3.41 -7.76
N TYR A 127 4.57 -3.54 -6.61
CA TYR A 127 5.40 -4.70 -6.31
C TYR A 127 4.61 -6.00 -6.51
N TYR A 128 3.37 -6.02 -6.00
CA TYR A 128 2.51 -7.21 -6.03
C TYR A 128 1.90 -7.42 -7.41
N SER A 129 1.35 -6.38 -8.06
CA SER A 129 0.79 -6.56 -9.42
C SER A 129 1.86 -7.05 -10.40
N MET A 130 3.11 -6.60 -10.25
CA MET A 130 4.22 -7.05 -11.08
C MET A 130 4.67 -8.49 -10.81
N LEU A 131 4.25 -9.16 -9.71
CA LEU A 131 4.53 -10.58 -9.53
C LEU A 131 3.86 -11.43 -10.62
N ALA A 132 2.66 -11.02 -11.07
CA ALA A 132 1.90 -11.67 -12.14
C ALA A 132 2.66 -11.71 -13.48
N LEU A 133 3.55 -10.74 -13.72
CA LEU A 133 4.33 -10.67 -14.96
C LEU A 133 5.30 -11.85 -15.11
N LYS A 134 5.76 -12.44 -14.00
CA LYS A 134 6.66 -13.61 -14.01
C LYS A 134 5.99 -14.86 -14.58
N GLU A 135 4.66 -14.89 -14.53
CA GLU A 135 3.82 -16.00 -14.99
C GLU A 135 3.07 -15.67 -16.27
N ASP A 136 3.48 -14.60 -16.98
CA ASP A 136 2.79 -14.06 -18.16
C ASP A 136 1.31 -13.76 -17.90
N MET A 137 0.99 -13.17 -16.74
CA MET A 137 -0.39 -12.83 -16.33
C MET A 137 -0.57 -11.33 -16.12
N ILE A 138 -1.81 -10.86 -16.26
CA ILE A 138 -2.19 -9.51 -15.82
C ILE A 138 -2.40 -9.53 -14.31
N GLY A 139 -1.76 -8.60 -13.59
CA GLY A 139 -1.91 -8.42 -12.15
C GLY A 139 -2.66 -7.12 -11.84
N LEU A 140 -3.63 -7.17 -10.93
CA LEU A 140 -4.36 -5.99 -10.43
C LEU A 140 -4.39 -6.02 -8.91
N VAL A 141 -4.09 -4.89 -8.27
CA VAL A 141 -4.09 -4.78 -6.80
C VAL A 141 -4.75 -3.50 -6.34
N MET A 142 -5.52 -3.63 -5.26
CA MET A 142 -6.20 -2.54 -4.56
C MET A 142 -5.96 -2.66 -3.06
N THR A 143 -5.88 -1.54 -2.34
CA THR A 143 -5.87 -1.51 -0.87
C THR A 143 -6.65 -0.31 -0.35
N ASN A 144 -7.28 -0.45 0.81
CA ASN A 144 -7.70 0.71 1.59
C ASN A 144 -6.53 1.32 2.38
N ALA A 145 -6.72 2.52 2.90
CA ALA A 145 -5.77 3.23 3.74
C ALA A 145 -6.50 4.11 4.76
N SER A 146 -5.75 4.61 5.75
CA SER A 146 -6.29 5.56 6.74
C SER A 146 -6.83 6.82 6.08
N PRO A 147 -7.86 7.47 6.66
CA PRO A 147 -8.46 8.70 6.12
C PRO A 147 -7.42 9.76 5.79
N ALA A 148 -7.46 10.24 4.54
CA ALA A 148 -6.55 11.25 4.03
C ALA A 148 -7.21 12.18 3.00
N ILE A 149 -8.19 11.66 2.24
CA ILE A 149 -8.92 12.36 1.20
C ILE A 149 -10.33 12.67 1.70
N ALA A 150 -10.73 13.93 1.57
CA ALA A 150 -12.11 14.34 1.76
C ALA A 150 -12.92 13.94 0.51
N PRO A 151 -14.04 13.22 0.67
CA PRO A 151 -14.96 13.00 -0.43
C PRO A 151 -15.26 14.30 -1.18
N PHE A 152 -15.36 14.24 -2.50
CA PHE A 152 -15.58 15.43 -3.32
C PHE A 152 -16.82 16.21 -2.84
N GLY A 153 -16.66 17.51 -2.63
CA GLY A 153 -17.71 18.39 -2.09
C GLY A 153 -17.82 18.39 -0.56
N THR A 154 -16.88 17.75 0.15
CA THR A 154 -16.79 17.75 1.61
C THR A 154 -15.42 18.25 2.08
N LYS A 155 -15.26 18.47 3.39
CA LYS A 155 -13.99 18.94 4.00
C LYS A 155 -13.32 17.96 4.95
N THR A 156 -14.05 16.94 5.40
CA THR A 156 -13.54 16.00 6.40
C THR A 156 -12.90 14.80 5.70
N PRO A 157 -11.61 14.50 5.94
CA PRO A 157 -10.99 13.29 5.44
C PRO A 157 -11.78 12.06 5.89
N LEU A 158 -12.14 11.21 4.94
CA LEU A 158 -12.87 9.96 5.20
C LEU A 158 -12.28 8.80 4.39
N LEU A 159 -11.90 9.08 3.15
CA LEU A 159 -11.36 8.10 2.22
C LEU A 159 -9.84 7.99 2.42
N GLY A 160 -9.31 6.79 2.30
CA GLY A 160 -7.86 6.61 2.22
C GLY A 160 -7.30 7.06 0.87
N THR A 161 -5.98 7.03 0.73
CA THR A 161 -5.30 7.26 -0.57
C THR A 161 -5.54 6.14 -1.59
N ASN A 162 -6.06 5.01 -1.10
CA ASN A 162 -6.67 3.88 -1.79
C ASN A 162 -6.11 3.59 -3.19
N PRO A 163 -4.84 3.18 -3.32
CA PRO A 163 -4.21 3.03 -4.61
C PRO A 163 -4.79 1.86 -5.42
N LEU A 164 -4.72 2.01 -6.74
CA LEU A 164 -4.98 0.99 -7.74
C LEU A 164 -3.72 0.79 -8.58
N THR A 165 -3.31 -0.46 -8.74
CA THR A 165 -2.23 -0.82 -9.65
C THR A 165 -2.66 -1.92 -10.61
N VAL A 166 -2.16 -1.84 -11.83
CA VAL A 166 -2.36 -2.85 -12.88
C VAL A 166 -1.01 -3.07 -13.59
N ALA A 167 -0.60 -4.32 -13.73
CA ALA A 167 0.56 -4.73 -14.49
C ALA A 167 0.13 -5.66 -15.62
N VAL A 168 0.55 -5.34 -16.85
CA VAL A 168 0.19 -6.09 -18.07
C VAL A 168 1.47 -6.51 -18.78
N PRO A 169 1.65 -7.81 -19.08
CA PRO A 169 2.81 -8.29 -19.82
C PRO A 169 2.80 -7.77 -21.26
N ALA A 170 3.98 -7.58 -21.84
CA ALA A 170 4.14 -6.97 -23.16
C ALA A 170 5.08 -7.78 -24.09
N LYS A 171 5.10 -9.11 -23.93
CA LYS A 171 5.98 -10.03 -24.69
C LYS A 171 7.45 -9.57 -24.65
N ASN A 172 7.97 -9.12 -25.80
CA ASN A 172 9.37 -8.68 -25.97
C ASN A 172 9.60 -7.22 -25.59
N CYS A 173 8.55 -6.48 -25.21
CA CYS A 173 8.62 -5.09 -24.77
C CYS A 173 8.57 -5.01 -23.24
N SER A 174 8.93 -3.84 -22.69
CA SER A 174 8.71 -3.57 -21.27
C SER A 174 7.21 -3.63 -20.93
N PRO A 175 6.85 -4.23 -19.78
CA PRO A 175 5.45 -4.35 -19.35
C PRO A 175 4.83 -2.97 -19.11
N ILE A 176 3.51 -2.89 -19.25
CA ILE A 176 2.76 -1.69 -18.87
C ILE A 176 2.41 -1.82 -17.39
N VAL A 177 2.84 -0.86 -16.57
CA VAL A 177 2.58 -0.84 -15.12
C VAL A 177 1.99 0.49 -14.73
N LEU A 178 0.75 0.47 -14.26
CA LEU A 178 0.08 1.59 -13.60
C LEU A 178 0.21 1.40 -12.08
N ASP A 179 0.60 2.44 -11.36
CA ASP A 179 0.57 2.52 -9.90
C ASP A 179 0.15 3.93 -9.50
N MET A 180 -1.08 4.08 -9.01
CA MET A 180 -1.64 5.40 -8.72
C MET A 180 -2.45 5.42 -7.43
N SER A 181 -2.27 6.49 -6.66
CA SER A 181 -3.18 6.87 -5.57
C SER A 181 -4.40 7.59 -6.13
N MET A 182 -5.51 7.57 -5.40
CA MET A 182 -6.70 8.37 -5.69
C MET A 182 -6.58 9.83 -5.23
N SER A 183 -5.44 10.22 -4.67
CA SER A 183 -5.10 11.62 -4.38
C SER A 183 -4.31 12.25 -5.53
N THR A 184 -4.46 13.56 -5.75
CA THR A 184 -3.68 14.31 -6.75
C THR A 184 -2.18 14.20 -6.48
N VAL A 185 -1.78 14.13 -5.21
CA VAL A 185 -0.39 14.00 -4.79
C VAL A 185 -0.26 13.11 -3.55
N ALA A 186 0.85 12.38 -3.47
CA ALA A 186 1.19 11.66 -2.25
C ALA A 186 1.45 12.65 -1.08
N ARG A 187 0.85 12.39 0.08
CA ARG A 187 1.03 13.17 1.33
C ARG A 187 2.50 13.38 1.71
N GLY A 188 3.35 12.42 1.40
CA GLY A 188 4.80 12.53 1.60
C GLY A 188 5.45 13.69 0.85
N LYS A 189 4.97 14.04 -0.36
CA LYS A 189 5.49 15.18 -1.13
C LYS A 189 5.10 16.52 -0.48
N ILE A 190 3.92 16.60 0.12
CA ILE A 190 3.51 17.77 0.91
C ILE A 190 4.43 17.90 2.14
N ARG A 191 4.66 16.81 2.88
CA ARG A 191 5.59 16.81 4.02
C ARG A 191 7.00 17.23 3.61
N MET A 192 7.50 16.77 2.47
CA MET A 192 8.80 17.21 1.96
C MET A 192 8.82 18.70 1.61
N SER A 193 7.72 19.24 1.07
CA SER A 193 7.60 20.67 0.76
C SER A 193 7.57 21.52 2.03
N ALA A 194 6.87 21.06 3.07
CA ALA A 194 6.87 21.67 4.40
C ALA A 194 8.28 21.73 5.00
N LEU A 195 9.02 20.61 5.00
CA LEU A 195 10.41 20.56 5.48
C LEU A 195 11.36 21.48 4.70
N GLN A 196 11.03 21.78 3.44
CA GLN A 196 11.81 22.68 2.58
C GLN A 196 11.30 24.13 2.60
N ASN A 197 10.25 24.43 3.38
CA ASN A 197 9.54 25.72 3.37
C ASN A 197 9.16 26.18 1.95
N LYS A 198 8.64 25.25 1.14
CA LYS A 198 8.19 25.52 -0.24
C LYS A 198 6.67 25.44 -0.33
N GLU A 199 6.08 26.39 -1.03
CA GLU A 199 4.67 26.36 -1.39
C GLU A 199 4.35 25.13 -2.26
N ILE A 200 3.11 24.66 -2.14
CA ILE A 200 2.54 23.59 -2.96
C ILE A 200 1.48 24.13 -3.92
N PRO A 201 1.24 23.45 -5.06
CA PRO A 201 0.08 23.74 -5.90
C PRO A 201 -1.25 23.65 -5.13
N LEU A 202 -2.21 24.51 -5.46
CA LEU A 202 -3.51 24.60 -4.77
C LEU A 202 -4.36 23.32 -4.90
N ASP A 203 -4.10 22.48 -5.90
CA ASP A 203 -4.81 21.23 -6.14
C ASP A 203 -4.22 20.03 -5.39
N TRP A 204 -3.21 20.26 -4.53
CA TRP A 204 -2.59 19.20 -3.73
C TRP A 204 -3.32 18.93 -2.41
N GLY A 205 -3.84 19.98 -1.77
CA GLY A 205 -4.44 19.86 -0.45
C GLY A 205 -5.40 20.98 -0.09
N LEU A 206 -6.23 20.68 0.90
CA LEU A 206 -7.19 21.58 1.53
C LEU A 206 -6.75 21.80 2.99
N ASP A 207 -7.02 22.98 3.52
CA ASP A 207 -6.88 23.27 4.95
C ASP A 207 -8.00 22.58 5.78
N VAL A 208 -8.01 22.83 7.10
CA VAL A 208 -9.03 22.29 8.03
C VAL A 208 -10.46 22.77 7.74
N ASN A 209 -10.62 23.86 6.98
CA ASN A 209 -11.90 24.41 6.58
C ASN A 209 -12.38 23.86 5.24
N GLY A 210 -11.55 23.09 4.52
CA GLY A 210 -11.82 22.58 3.19
C GLY A 210 -11.47 23.56 2.07
N VAL A 211 -10.66 24.59 2.35
CA VAL A 211 -10.23 25.59 1.38
C VAL A 211 -8.89 25.17 0.76
N PRO A 212 -8.72 25.19 -0.57
CA PRO A 212 -7.43 24.95 -1.22
C PRO A 212 -6.34 25.86 -0.66
N THR A 213 -5.17 25.30 -0.36
CA THR A 213 -4.05 26.05 0.24
C THR A 213 -2.73 25.73 -0.45
N SER A 214 -1.87 26.75 -0.56
CA SER A 214 -0.48 26.60 -1.02
C SER A 214 0.49 26.39 0.15
N ASP A 215 0.00 26.51 1.40
CA ASP A 215 0.79 26.23 2.60
C ASP A 215 0.78 24.71 2.87
N PRO A 216 1.94 24.03 2.81
CA PRO A 216 2.01 22.60 3.05
C PRO A 216 1.70 22.21 4.50
N GLU A 217 1.94 23.08 5.50
CA GLU A 217 1.62 22.78 6.90
C GLU A 217 0.09 22.80 7.13
N GLU A 218 -0.60 23.76 6.51
CA GLU A 218 -2.08 23.81 6.56
C GLU A 218 -2.70 22.62 5.81
N ALA A 219 -2.15 22.26 4.65
CA ALA A 219 -2.60 21.06 3.92
C ALA A 219 -2.37 19.75 4.70
N LEU A 220 -1.28 19.65 5.48
CA LEU A 220 -1.03 18.50 6.35
C LEU A 220 -2.03 18.42 7.51
N LYS A 221 -2.56 19.54 8.00
CA LYS A 221 -3.62 19.54 9.03
C LYS A 221 -4.99 19.21 8.45
N GLY A 222 -5.22 19.58 7.18
CA GLY A 222 -6.45 19.29 6.45
C GLY A 222 -6.40 17.99 5.66
N SER A 223 -6.75 18.07 4.37
CA SER A 223 -7.02 16.91 3.52
C SER A 223 -6.28 16.95 2.18
N LEU A 224 -6.03 15.79 1.59
CA LEU A 224 -5.63 15.67 0.20
C LEU A 224 -6.82 15.84 -0.74
N VAL A 225 -6.55 16.40 -1.91
CA VAL A 225 -7.55 16.52 -2.98
C VAL A 225 -7.63 15.20 -3.79
N PRO A 226 -8.84 14.70 -4.10
CA PRO A 226 -9.00 13.53 -4.97
C PRO A 226 -8.60 13.85 -6.42
N ILE A 227 -7.87 12.94 -7.06
CA ILE A 227 -7.44 13.10 -8.45
C ILE A 227 -8.67 13.21 -9.38
N GLY A 228 -8.72 14.23 -10.23
CA GLY A 228 -9.88 14.44 -11.11
C GLY A 228 -11.19 14.70 -10.36
N GLY A 229 -11.13 15.20 -9.12
CA GLY A 229 -12.28 15.61 -8.33
C GLY A 229 -13.24 14.44 -8.03
N VAL A 230 -14.47 14.56 -8.52
CA VAL A 230 -15.53 13.55 -8.30
C VAL A 230 -15.13 12.14 -8.76
N LYS A 231 -14.29 12.02 -9.80
CA LYS A 231 -13.87 10.71 -10.34
C LYS A 231 -12.94 9.97 -9.37
N GLY A 232 -11.86 10.61 -8.93
CA GLY A 232 -10.94 10.01 -7.94
C GLY A 232 -11.62 9.76 -6.60
N SER A 233 -12.51 10.66 -6.18
CA SER A 233 -13.33 10.45 -4.98
C SER A 233 -14.21 9.20 -5.10
N GLY A 234 -14.88 9.02 -6.23
CA GLY A 234 -15.72 7.84 -6.49
C GLY A 234 -14.89 6.55 -6.56
N LEU A 235 -13.77 6.57 -7.27
CA LEU A 235 -12.85 5.43 -7.35
C LEU A 235 -12.29 5.04 -5.98
N SER A 236 -11.86 6.02 -5.19
CA SER A 236 -11.37 5.80 -3.84
C SER A 236 -12.41 5.14 -2.95
N LEU A 237 -13.67 5.58 -3.02
CA LEU A 237 -14.78 4.98 -2.29
C LEU A 237 -15.00 3.53 -2.72
N ILE A 238 -15.04 3.25 -4.03
CA ILE A 238 -15.25 1.88 -4.53
C ILE A 238 -14.10 0.96 -4.11
N ILE A 239 -12.85 1.42 -4.15
CA ILE A 239 -11.71 0.63 -3.66
C ILE A 239 -11.87 0.31 -2.17
N ASP A 240 -12.32 1.28 -1.38
CA ASP A 240 -12.54 1.10 0.06
C ASP A 240 -13.61 0.04 0.33
N LEU A 241 -14.73 0.11 -0.40
CA LEU A 241 -15.82 -0.85 -0.28
C LEU A 241 -15.41 -2.24 -0.79
N MET A 242 -14.70 -2.32 -1.91
CA MET A 242 -14.22 -3.60 -2.44
C MET A 242 -13.23 -4.27 -1.50
N THR A 243 -12.33 -3.51 -0.89
CA THR A 243 -11.32 -4.07 0.01
C THR A 243 -11.89 -4.36 1.40
N GLY A 244 -12.80 -3.53 1.92
CA GLY A 244 -13.37 -3.71 3.25
C GLY A 244 -14.59 -4.64 3.33
N ILE A 245 -15.54 -4.58 2.38
CA ILE A 245 -16.74 -5.44 2.41
C ILE A 245 -16.36 -6.91 2.17
N LEU A 246 -15.47 -7.19 1.21
CA LEU A 246 -15.06 -8.56 0.89
C LEU A 246 -14.33 -9.25 2.05
N THR A 247 -13.74 -8.46 2.95
CA THR A 247 -12.91 -8.94 4.05
C THR A 247 -13.62 -8.88 5.40
N GLY A 248 -14.72 -8.13 5.49
CA GLY A 248 -15.45 -7.91 6.74
C GLY A 248 -14.66 -7.11 7.78
N THR A 249 -13.62 -6.39 7.36
CA THR A 249 -12.72 -5.63 8.24
C THR A 249 -13.11 -4.16 8.32
N SER A 250 -12.19 -3.34 8.85
CA SER A 250 -12.27 -1.89 8.81
C SER A 250 -12.56 -1.35 7.42
N MET A 251 -13.56 -0.46 7.39
CA MET A 251 -13.99 0.34 6.25
C MET A 251 -13.89 1.81 6.61
N THR A 252 -13.73 2.66 5.60
CA THR A 252 -14.12 4.08 5.56
C THR A 252 -14.03 4.81 6.90
N GLY A 253 -12.84 5.32 7.24
CA GLY A 253 -12.63 6.00 8.53
C GLY A 253 -11.85 5.19 9.56
N GLU A 254 -11.99 3.87 9.54
CA GLU A 254 -11.55 3.02 10.65
C GLU A 254 -10.09 2.56 10.57
N VAL A 255 -9.50 2.58 9.38
CA VAL A 255 -8.12 2.15 9.16
C VAL A 255 -7.16 3.10 9.88
N LYS A 256 -6.32 2.57 10.77
CA LYS A 256 -5.32 3.37 11.48
C LYS A 256 -4.09 3.59 10.63
N ASN A 257 -3.61 4.83 10.63
CA ASN A 257 -2.39 5.20 9.91
C ASN A 257 -1.19 4.43 10.47
N ILE A 258 -0.17 4.18 9.64
CA ILE A 258 1.09 3.57 10.09
C ILE A 258 1.76 4.37 11.23
N THR A 259 1.56 5.69 11.29
CA THR A 259 2.08 6.53 12.38
C THR A 259 1.18 6.56 13.61
N ASP A 260 -0.05 6.03 13.57
CA ASP A 260 -0.92 5.88 14.74
C ASP A 260 -0.47 4.64 15.53
N MET A 261 0.09 4.89 16.71
CA MET A 261 0.64 3.85 17.60
C MET A 261 -0.37 3.34 18.65
N SER A 262 -1.65 3.68 18.54
CA SER A 262 -2.69 3.28 19.50
C SER A 262 -3.30 1.90 19.21
N GLY A 263 -3.01 1.28 18.07
CA GLY A 263 -3.53 -0.04 17.74
C GLY A 263 -3.11 -0.58 16.36
N PRO A 264 -3.57 -1.80 16.03
CA PRO A 264 -3.44 -2.41 14.70
C PRO A 264 -4.02 -1.54 13.59
N SER A 265 -3.42 -1.60 12.39
CA SER A 265 -3.92 -0.78 11.25
C SER A 265 -5.24 -1.28 10.69
N LYS A 266 -5.46 -2.61 10.67
CA LYS A 266 -6.64 -3.27 10.09
C LYS A 266 -6.87 -2.89 8.62
N THR A 267 -5.79 -2.77 7.85
CA THR A 267 -5.90 -2.56 6.39
C THR A 267 -6.37 -3.83 5.71
N SER A 268 -6.98 -3.65 4.55
CA SER A 268 -7.43 -4.73 3.68
C SER A 268 -7.05 -4.49 2.24
N HIS A 269 -6.87 -5.60 1.53
CA HIS A 269 -6.30 -5.61 0.19
C HIS A 269 -7.08 -6.57 -0.71
N VAL A 270 -7.03 -6.34 -2.01
CA VAL A 270 -7.54 -7.26 -3.03
C VAL A 270 -6.46 -7.44 -4.08
N PHE A 271 -6.15 -8.69 -4.40
CA PHE A 271 -5.18 -9.11 -5.42
C PHE A 271 -5.91 -9.94 -6.47
N ILE A 272 -5.74 -9.58 -7.73
CA ILE A 272 -6.35 -10.27 -8.87
C ILE A 272 -5.25 -10.63 -9.86
N ALA A 273 -5.25 -11.88 -10.32
CA ALA A 273 -4.45 -12.35 -11.44
C ALA A 273 -5.38 -12.83 -12.56
N ILE A 274 -5.09 -12.48 -13.80
CA ILE A 274 -5.83 -12.91 -14.99
C ILE A 274 -4.85 -13.61 -15.93
N ASN A 275 -5.15 -14.86 -16.25
CA ASN A 275 -4.38 -15.69 -17.18
C ASN A 275 -4.79 -15.33 -18.62
N ILE A 276 -3.82 -15.06 -19.50
CA ILE A 276 -4.03 -14.56 -20.87
C ILE A 276 -3.83 -15.63 -21.94
#